data_AF-A0A936D9I0-F1
#
_entry.id   AF-A0A936D9I0-F1
#
_cell.length_a   1.000
_cell.length_b   1.000
_cell.length_c   1.000
_cell.angle_alpha   90.00
_cell.angle_beta   90.00
_cell.angle_gamma   90.00
#
_symmetry.space_group_name_H-M   'P 1'
#
loop_
_entity.id
_entity.type
_entity.pdbx_description
1 polymer ?
#
loop_
_entity_poly.entity_id
_entity_poly.type
_entity_poly.pdbx_seq_one_letter_code
_entity_poly.pdbx_strand_id
1 'polypeptide(L)'
;MRRTDSILRVPLLTAALGLCVGISAGAVSCAPVAQGGCDRDEQCGRGQQCDPDLNECVDKVVDTTSTESPAPATFTNKQVPFHRGKVCTVSEVKSGENIPVSLNPCYHPCLDKGAFKHKHYYECLGSRCNAWAVMYIDAGSTPTTCPTDAFGQFDSAECSWGPLVELSIATTIDSGPVTGTMHVEVPFLTNADTTEIAANFEDTALIQSKIDQYPADDARVPGGMDIKMSPSSAVPPASCTEATAGTGGCQCYDIGF
;
A
#
# COMPACT_ATOMS: atom_id res chain seq x y z
N MET A 1 30.39 -12.00 -33.59
CA MET A 1 31.35 -11.29 -34.47
C MET A 1 31.31 -9.80 -34.15
N ARG A 2 32.41 -9.31 -33.55
CA ARG A 2 32.97 -7.94 -33.46
C ARG A 2 33.47 -7.67 -32.04
N ARG A 3 34.80 -7.54 -31.98
CA ARG A 3 35.67 -7.24 -30.84
C ARG A 3 35.57 -5.75 -30.47
N THR A 4 35.83 -5.44 -29.20
CA THR A 4 36.93 -4.53 -28.83
C THR A 4 37.47 -4.88 -27.45
N ASP A 5 38.76 -5.23 -27.40
CA ASP A 5 39.62 -5.32 -26.22
C ASP A 5 40.15 -3.92 -25.83
N SER A 6 40.38 -3.67 -24.53
CA SER A 6 41.44 -2.79 -23.95
C SER A 6 41.34 -2.84 -22.41
N ILE A 7 42.21 -3.58 -21.70
CA ILE A 7 43.54 -3.21 -21.15
C ILE A 7 43.50 -2.34 -19.87
N LEU A 8 43.95 -2.99 -18.78
CA LEU A 8 44.65 -2.55 -17.55
C LEU A 8 44.67 -1.06 -17.14
N ARG A 9 44.45 -0.82 -15.82
CA ARG A 9 45.42 -0.16 -14.91
C ARG A 9 45.02 -0.27 -13.43
N VAL A 10 45.90 -0.89 -12.64
CA VAL A 10 46.01 -0.78 -11.18
C VAL A 10 46.83 0.49 -10.86
N PRO A 11 46.56 1.18 -9.74
CA PRO A 11 47.67 1.73 -8.97
C PRO A 11 47.65 1.29 -7.50
N LEU A 12 48.85 0.87 -7.08
CA LEU A 12 49.32 0.69 -5.71
C LEU A 12 49.53 2.05 -5.01
N LEU A 13 49.38 2.02 -3.69
CA LEU A 13 50.03 2.85 -2.66
C LEU A 13 49.87 4.38 -2.68
N THR A 14 49.25 4.91 -1.63
CA THR A 14 49.96 5.86 -0.75
C THR A 14 49.48 5.68 0.69
N ALA A 15 50.36 5.13 1.53
CA ALA A 15 50.20 5.11 2.98
C ALA A 15 50.55 6.51 3.52
N ALA A 16 49.62 7.16 4.21
CA ALA A 16 49.91 8.33 5.03
C ALA A 16 50.01 7.87 6.50
N LEU A 17 51.25 7.73 6.96
CA LEU A 17 51.58 7.79 8.38
C LEU A 17 51.23 9.19 8.91
N GLY A 18 50.31 9.27 9.86
CA GLY A 18 50.11 10.43 10.72
C GLY A 18 50.13 9.96 12.18
N LEU A 19 51.24 10.25 12.85
CA LEU A 19 51.57 9.84 14.22
C LEU A 19 50.72 10.59 15.27
N CYS A 20 50.46 9.88 16.36
CA CYS A 20 49.56 10.15 17.48
C CYS A 20 49.73 11.47 18.25
N VAL A 21 48.62 11.97 18.80
CA VAL A 21 48.61 12.54 20.16
C VAL A 21 47.48 11.87 20.94
N GLY A 22 47.86 11.08 21.94
CA GLY A 22 46.92 10.51 22.90
C GLY A 22 46.50 11.56 23.92
N ILE A 23 45.19 11.68 24.14
CA ILE A 23 44.62 12.12 25.41
C ILE A 23 43.60 11.06 25.82
N SER A 24 43.74 10.65 27.07
CA SER A 24 43.08 9.60 27.81
C SER A 24 41.55 9.73 27.94
N ALA A 25 40.92 8.54 28.01
CA ALA A 25 39.69 8.25 28.73
C ALA A 25 38.41 9.02 28.32
N GLY A 26 37.65 8.42 27.43
CA GLY A 26 36.24 8.72 27.21
C GLY A 26 35.73 7.79 26.12
N ALA A 27 34.72 6.98 26.42
CA ALA A 27 34.11 6.08 25.46
C ALA A 27 33.62 6.88 24.24
N VAL A 28 34.33 6.77 23.12
CA VAL A 28 33.81 7.21 21.83
C VAL A 28 32.88 6.10 21.39
N SER A 29 31.60 6.23 21.74
CA SER A 29 30.55 5.56 21.01
C SER A 29 30.73 5.93 19.55
N CYS A 30 30.82 4.92 18.67
CA CYS A 30 30.38 5.10 17.30
C CYS A 30 28.88 5.40 17.38
N ALA A 31 28.52 6.65 17.61
CA ALA A 31 27.18 7.10 17.29
C ALA A 31 27.00 6.85 15.79
N PRO A 32 25.87 6.27 15.36
CA PRO A 32 25.55 6.30 13.94
C PRO A 32 25.63 7.76 13.50
N VAL A 33 26.21 7.97 12.32
CA VAL A 33 26.14 9.25 11.62
C VAL A 33 24.69 9.71 11.74
N ALA A 34 24.45 10.82 12.44
CA ALA A 34 23.17 11.51 12.38
C ALA A 34 22.97 11.84 10.90
N GLN A 35 22.16 11.03 10.23
CA GLN A 35 21.71 11.33 8.88
C GLN A 35 21.03 12.68 8.96
N GLY A 36 21.28 13.50 7.95
CA GLY A 36 20.93 14.92 7.90
C GLY A 36 19.51 15.14 8.40
N GLY A 37 19.34 16.20 9.18
CA GLY A 37 18.02 16.64 9.52
C GLY A 37 17.24 16.97 8.24
N CYS A 38 15.92 16.87 8.30
CA CYS A 38 15.04 17.20 7.17
C CYS A 38 15.05 18.72 6.90
N ASP A 39 16.17 19.26 6.43
CA ASP A 39 16.17 20.59 5.83
C ASP A 39 15.25 20.56 4.60
N ARG A 40 14.61 21.70 4.29
CA ARG A 40 13.47 21.89 3.36
C ARG A 40 13.51 21.20 1.98
N ASP A 41 14.63 20.58 1.62
CA ASP A 41 14.90 19.92 0.35
C ASP A 41 15.06 18.38 0.44
N GLU A 42 15.15 17.78 1.65
CA GLU A 42 15.21 16.32 1.83
C GLU A 42 13.80 15.76 2.00
N GLN A 43 13.35 14.95 1.04
CA GLN A 43 12.03 14.31 1.09
C GLN A 43 12.06 13.18 2.12
N CYS A 44 11.21 13.30 3.14
CA CYS A 44 10.95 12.22 4.07
C CYS A 44 10.34 11.00 3.34
N GLY A 45 10.48 9.82 3.93
CA GLY A 45 9.93 8.59 3.38
C GLY A 45 8.40 8.59 3.28
N ARG A 46 7.84 7.54 2.68
CA ARG A 46 6.38 7.34 2.59
C ARG A 46 5.72 7.57 3.95
N GLY A 47 4.69 8.42 3.98
CA GLY A 47 3.92 8.70 5.19
C GLY A 47 4.62 9.57 6.23
N GLN A 48 5.80 10.10 5.95
CA GLN A 48 6.56 10.90 6.90
C GLN A 48 6.49 12.38 6.56
N GLN A 49 6.53 13.21 7.59
CA GLN A 49 6.65 14.66 7.48
C GLN A 49 7.86 15.13 8.27
N CYS A 50 8.46 16.24 7.84
CA CYS A 50 9.54 16.84 8.61
C CYS A 50 8.96 17.50 9.87
N ASP A 51 9.44 17.09 11.04
CA ASP A 51 9.21 17.80 12.28
C ASP A 51 10.20 18.98 12.36
N PRO A 52 9.74 20.24 12.29
CA PRO A 52 10.61 21.40 12.27
C PRO A 52 11.29 21.67 13.63
N ASP A 53 10.76 21.13 14.72
CA ASP A 53 11.30 21.30 16.07
C ASP A 53 12.42 20.28 16.34
N LEU A 54 12.29 19.07 15.77
CA LEU A 54 13.28 18.00 15.89
C LEU A 54 14.29 17.96 14.73
N ASN A 55 13.97 18.62 13.60
CA ASN A 55 14.64 18.44 12.30
C ASN A 55 14.75 16.97 11.90
N GLU A 56 13.75 16.15 12.21
CA GLU A 56 13.72 14.73 11.90
C GLU A 56 12.46 14.38 11.10
N CYS A 57 12.56 13.39 10.22
CA CYS A 57 11.38 12.83 9.56
C CYS A 57 10.59 12.00 10.58
N VAL A 58 9.39 12.44 10.91
CA VAL A 58 8.47 11.75 11.81
C VAL A 58 7.29 11.21 11.02
N ASP A 59 6.72 10.10 11.47
CA ASP A 59 5.51 9.57 10.87
C ASP A 59 4.38 10.59 10.99
N LYS A 60 3.72 10.87 9.87
CA LYS A 60 2.53 11.70 9.86
C LYS A 60 1.49 10.99 10.73
N VAL A 61 1.05 11.66 11.80
CA VAL A 61 -0.07 11.19 12.60
C VAL A 61 -1.33 11.33 11.73
N VAL A 62 -1.67 10.25 11.05
CA VAL A 62 -2.92 10.12 10.32
C VAL A 62 -3.83 9.29 11.19
N ASP A 63 -4.96 9.86 11.58
CA ASP A 63 -5.98 9.12 12.27
C ASP A 63 -6.69 8.21 11.25
N THR A 64 -6.15 7.00 11.13
CA THR A 64 -6.73 5.92 10.31
C THR A 64 -7.79 5.14 11.09
N THR A 65 -8.22 5.63 12.26
CA THR A 65 -9.14 4.92 13.19
C THR A 65 -10.41 5.72 13.52
N SER A 66 -10.42 7.03 13.28
CA SER A 66 -11.59 7.87 13.49
C SER A 66 -12.23 8.30 12.18
N THR A 67 -13.46 8.77 12.32
CA THR A 67 -14.31 9.19 11.23
C THR A 67 -13.70 10.41 10.58
N GLU A 68 -13.48 10.35 9.27
CA GLU A 68 -13.02 11.52 8.55
C GLU A 68 -13.96 12.70 8.81
N SER A 69 -13.42 13.67 9.54
CA SER A 69 -14.04 14.97 9.76
C SER A 69 -13.48 15.95 8.74
N PRO A 70 -14.33 16.76 8.09
CA PRO A 70 -15.76 16.90 8.33
C PRO A 70 -16.61 15.98 7.43
N ALA A 71 -17.78 15.64 7.94
CA ALA A 71 -18.87 15.07 7.16
C ALA A 71 -19.09 15.84 5.85
N PRO A 72 -19.39 15.16 4.74
CA PRO A 72 -19.75 15.85 3.52
C PRO A 72 -21.01 16.72 3.74
N ALA A 73 -20.95 17.99 3.31
CA ALA A 73 -22.06 18.94 3.41
C ALA A 73 -23.30 18.54 2.59
N THR A 74 -23.15 17.58 1.67
CA THR A 74 -24.23 17.04 0.84
C THR A 74 -24.12 15.51 0.79
N PHE A 75 -25.25 14.84 0.83
CA PHE A 75 -25.32 13.37 0.87
C PHE A 75 -25.55 12.75 -0.51
N THR A 76 -25.11 13.38 -1.59
CA THR A 76 -25.38 12.90 -2.97
C THR A 76 -24.10 12.83 -3.77
N ASN A 77 -23.88 11.69 -4.43
CA ASN A 77 -22.75 11.41 -5.33
C ASN A 77 -21.38 11.68 -4.69
N LYS A 78 -21.18 11.15 -3.48
CA LYS A 78 -19.90 11.21 -2.76
C LYS A 78 -19.09 9.96 -3.03
N GLN A 79 -17.82 10.14 -3.34
CA GLN A 79 -16.89 9.03 -3.49
C GLN A 79 -16.48 8.55 -2.11
N VAL A 80 -16.83 7.31 -1.77
CA VAL A 80 -16.47 6.68 -0.50
C VAL A 80 -15.47 5.56 -0.79
N PRO A 81 -14.24 5.63 -0.25
CA PRO A 81 -13.23 4.60 -0.49
C PRO A 81 -13.53 3.32 0.29
N PHE A 82 -12.75 2.28 -0.01
CA PHE A 82 -12.64 1.10 0.84
C PHE A 82 -11.96 1.50 2.17
N HIS A 83 -12.77 1.86 3.17
CA HIS A 83 -12.24 2.09 4.51
C HIS A 83 -11.99 0.78 5.25
N ARG A 84 -12.89 -0.19 5.08
CA ARG A 84 -12.86 -1.47 5.77
C ARG A 84 -13.62 -2.53 5.02
N GLY A 85 -13.36 -3.78 5.36
CA GLY A 85 -14.08 -4.92 4.83
C GLY A 85 -13.22 -6.17 4.83
N LYS A 86 -13.56 -7.09 3.94
CA LYS A 86 -12.82 -8.34 3.80
C LYS A 86 -12.04 -8.37 2.51
N VAL A 87 -10.82 -8.88 2.60
CA VAL A 87 -9.96 -9.13 1.46
C VAL A 87 -9.62 -10.61 1.43
N CYS A 88 -9.95 -11.27 0.32
CA CYS A 88 -9.61 -12.69 0.14
C CYS A 88 -8.53 -12.83 -0.91
N THR A 89 -7.51 -13.62 -0.60
CA THR A 89 -6.43 -13.94 -1.52
C THR A 89 -5.75 -15.25 -1.11
N VAL A 90 -4.67 -15.60 -1.78
CA VAL A 90 -3.88 -16.81 -1.55
C VAL A 90 -2.52 -16.45 -0.97
N SER A 91 -1.91 -17.36 -0.22
CA SER A 91 -0.57 -17.17 0.34
C SER A 91 0.57 -17.50 -0.63
N GLU A 92 0.28 -18.30 -1.66
CA GLU A 92 1.22 -18.63 -2.72
C GLU A 92 0.51 -18.89 -4.05
N VAL A 93 1.22 -18.61 -5.15
CA VAL A 93 0.79 -18.86 -6.52
C VAL A 93 1.92 -19.43 -7.35
N LYS A 94 1.54 -20.21 -8.37
CA LYS A 94 2.46 -20.59 -9.42
C LYS A 94 2.92 -19.35 -10.20
N SER A 95 4.23 -19.20 -10.40
CA SER A 95 4.79 -18.10 -11.20
C SER A 95 4.18 -18.04 -12.59
N GLY A 96 3.73 -16.85 -12.99
CA GLY A 96 3.09 -16.59 -14.28
C GLY A 96 1.56 -16.73 -14.27
N GLU A 97 0.98 -17.28 -13.19
CA GLU A 97 -0.46 -17.27 -12.97
C GLU A 97 -0.88 -15.99 -12.26
N ASN A 98 -2.10 -15.51 -12.53
CA ASN A 98 -2.59 -14.32 -11.86
C ASN A 98 -2.90 -14.59 -10.39
N ILE A 99 -2.67 -13.59 -9.54
CA ILE A 99 -3.07 -13.63 -8.14
C ILE A 99 -4.55 -13.22 -8.05
N PRO A 100 -5.44 -14.11 -7.56
CA PRO A 100 -6.81 -13.74 -7.28
C PRO A 100 -6.87 -12.91 -6.00
N VAL A 101 -7.48 -11.73 -6.07
CA VAL A 101 -7.76 -10.88 -4.91
C VAL A 101 -9.22 -10.48 -4.98
N SER A 102 -10.01 -10.71 -3.94
CA SER A 102 -11.35 -10.13 -3.87
C SER A 102 -11.46 -9.11 -2.76
N LEU A 103 -12.13 -8.00 -3.04
CA LEU A 103 -12.49 -6.97 -2.08
C LEU A 103 -13.98 -7.04 -1.81
N ASN A 104 -14.36 -7.18 -0.54
CA ASN A 104 -15.73 -7.10 -0.09
C ASN A 104 -15.85 -5.97 0.94
N PRO A 105 -16.12 -4.72 0.51
CA PRO A 105 -16.15 -3.57 1.40
C PRO A 105 -17.32 -3.65 2.38
N CYS A 106 -17.13 -3.00 3.50
CA CYS A 106 -18.12 -2.83 4.55
C CYS A 106 -18.50 -1.34 4.63
N TYR A 107 -19.77 -1.03 4.39
CA TYR A 107 -20.30 0.33 4.36
C TYR A 107 -21.44 0.51 5.36
N HIS A 108 -21.67 1.75 5.79
CA HIS A 108 -22.79 2.05 6.68
C HIS A 108 -24.13 1.83 5.94
N PRO A 109 -25.15 1.23 6.57
CA PRO A 109 -26.40 0.83 5.91
C PRO A 109 -27.24 2.01 5.40
N CYS A 110 -26.99 3.21 5.91
CA CYS A 110 -27.69 4.41 5.43
C CYS A 110 -27.21 4.90 4.06
N LEU A 111 -26.07 4.38 3.56
CA LEU A 111 -25.54 4.75 2.26
C LEU A 111 -26.28 4.00 1.14
N ASP A 112 -26.73 4.75 0.14
CA ASP A 112 -27.14 4.22 -1.14
C ASP A 112 -25.90 3.92 -1.97
N LYS A 113 -25.56 2.63 -2.05
CA LYS A 113 -24.37 2.12 -2.73
C LYS A 113 -24.60 2.17 -4.25
N GLY A 114 -24.10 3.22 -4.91
CA GLY A 114 -24.19 3.38 -6.36
C GLY A 114 -23.16 2.53 -7.11
N ALA A 115 -22.67 3.05 -8.24
CA ALA A 115 -21.66 2.37 -9.03
C ALA A 115 -20.34 2.26 -8.25
N PHE A 116 -19.65 1.13 -8.39
CA PHE A 116 -18.31 0.94 -7.85
C PHE A 116 -17.25 1.14 -8.92
N LYS A 117 -16.06 1.55 -8.49
CA LYS A 117 -14.87 1.73 -9.30
C LYS A 117 -13.70 1.10 -8.57
N HIS A 118 -12.85 0.40 -9.30
CA HIS A 118 -11.68 -0.26 -8.73
C HIS A 118 -10.52 -0.19 -9.72
N LYS A 119 -9.31 -0.09 -9.19
CA LYS A 119 -8.07 -0.12 -9.96
C LYS A 119 -7.00 -0.79 -9.12
N HIS A 120 -6.10 -1.48 -9.78
CA HIS A 120 -4.92 -2.03 -9.14
C HIS A 120 -3.71 -1.70 -9.99
N TYR A 121 -2.56 -1.72 -9.36
CA TYR A 121 -1.27 -1.56 -10.00
C TYR A 121 -0.27 -2.45 -9.28
N TYR A 122 0.78 -2.83 -9.99
CA TYR A 122 1.92 -3.48 -9.38
C TYR A 122 3.21 -3.04 -10.09
N GLU A 123 4.28 -3.04 -9.33
CA GLU A 123 5.63 -2.84 -9.82
C GLU A 123 6.57 -3.85 -9.15
N CYS A 124 7.63 -4.23 -9.86
CA CYS A 124 8.59 -5.22 -9.37
C CYS A 124 10.00 -4.65 -9.39
N LEU A 125 10.68 -4.73 -8.24
CA LEU A 125 12.10 -4.45 -8.10
C LEU A 125 12.84 -5.77 -7.80
N GLY A 126 13.39 -6.37 -8.86
CA GLY A 126 14.03 -7.69 -8.77
C GLY A 126 13.01 -8.78 -8.48
N SER A 127 13.17 -9.49 -7.36
CA SER A 127 12.27 -10.58 -6.92
C SER A 127 11.21 -10.12 -5.90
N ARG A 128 11.04 -8.82 -5.71
CA ARG A 128 10.01 -8.27 -4.81
C ARG A 128 9.12 -7.35 -5.62
N CYS A 129 7.82 -7.55 -5.51
CA CYS A 129 6.83 -6.73 -6.15
C CYS A 129 5.94 -6.08 -5.11
N ASN A 130 5.61 -4.81 -5.33
CA ASN A 130 4.62 -4.09 -4.55
C ASN A 130 3.40 -3.89 -5.43
N ALA A 131 2.22 -4.14 -4.88
CA ALA A 131 0.96 -3.92 -5.53
C ALA A 131 0.01 -3.22 -4.58
N TRP A 132 -0.88 -2.42 -5.16
CA TRP A 132 -2.00 -1.85 -4.44
C TRP A 132 -3.29 -2.09 -5.19
N ALA A 133 -4.38 -2.16 -4.44
CA ALA A 133 -5.73 -2.22 -4.96
C ALA A 133 -6.59 -1.14 -4.30
N VAL A 134 -7.07 -0.19 -5.11
CA VAL A 134 -8.00 0.86 -4.67
C VAL A 134 -9.40 0.55 -5.15
N MET A 135 -10.37 0.83 -4.29
CA MET A 135 -11.79 0.72 -4.60
C MET A 135 -12.53 1.89 -3.97
N TYR A 136 -13.51 2.43 -4.69
CA TYR A 136 -14.49 3.36 -4.15
C TYR A 136 -15.87 3.12 -4.75
N ILE A 137 -16.89 3.66 -4.09
CA ILE A 137 -18.25 3.73 -4.59
C ILE A 137 -18.69 5.17 -4.76
N ASP A 138 -19.55 5.42 -5.74
CA ASP A 138 -20.37 6.63 -5.77
C ASP A 138 -21.57 6.41 -4.83
N ALA A 139 -21.51 6.97 -3.64
CA ALA A 139 -22.53 6.84 -2.61
C ALA A 139 -23.48 8.05 -2.59
N GLY A 140 -24.75 7.79 -2.33
CA GLY A 140 -25.72 8.79 -1.87
C GLY A 140 -26.29 8.41 -0.51
N SER A 141 -27.24 9.19 -0.02
CA SER A 141 -28.20 8.74 0.99
C SER A 141 -29.60 9.26 0.68
N THR A 142 -30.57 8.37 0.81
CA THR A 142 -32.00 8.66 0.68
C THR A 142 -32.59 9.28 1.95
N PRO A 143 -32.18 8.89 3.19
CA PRO A 143 -32.51 9.63 4.38
C PRO A 143 -31.59 10.86 4.53
N THR A 144 -32.16 12.01 4.93
CA THR A 144 -31.41 13.21 5.35
C THR A 144 -30.73 13.04 6.72
N THR A 145 -30.63 11.82 7.24
CA THR A 145 -30.23 11.49 8.62
C THR A 145 -29.08 10.50 8.68
N CYS A 146 -28.34 10.29 7.58
CA CYS A 146 -27.08 9.57 7.68
C CYS A 146 -26.19 10.31 8.69
N PRO A 147 -25.69 9.62 9.73
CA PRO A 147 -24.75 10.23 10.64
C PRO A 147 -23.48 10.59 9.87
N THR A 148 -22.77 11.60 10.37
CA THR A 148 -21.67 12.26 9.65
C THR A 148 -20.50 11.33 9.36
N ASP A 149 -20.36 10.30 10.18
CA ASP A 149 -19.40 9.23 10.13
C ASP A 149 -19.75 8.10 9.15
N ALA A 150 -20.97 8.06 8.61
CA ALA A 150 -21.40 7.02 7.68
C ALA A 150 -20.55 6.96 6.41
N PHE A 151 -19.91 8.08 6.04
CA PHE A 151 -19.01 8.22 4.89
C PHE A 151 -17.54 8.01 5.25
N GLY A 152 -17.23 7.74 6.52
CA GLY A 152 -15.91 7.43 7.01
C GLY A 152 -15.91 6.09 7.75
N GLN A 153 -15.22 6.04 8.89
CA GLN A 153 -15.11 4.83 9.72
C GLN A 153 -16.21 4.76 10.79
N PHE A 154 -17.34 4.17 10.46
CA PHE A 154 -18.49 3.97 11.37
C PHE A 154 -18.29 2.77 12.32
N ASP A 155 -19.25 2.40 13.17
CA ASP A 155 -19.14 1.21 14.04
C ASP A 155 -19.10 -0.09 13.20
N SER A 156 -18.19 -1.03 13.50
CA SER A 156 -18.11 -2.32 12.81
C SER A 156 -19.38 -3.17 12.96
N ALA A 157 -20.15 -2.98 14.03
CA ALA A 157 -21.45 -3.63 14.24
C ALA A 157 -22.52 -3.15 13.24
N GLU A 158 -22.35 -1.97 12.68
CA GLU A 158 -23.26 -1.39 11.67
C GLU A 158 -22.83 -1.76 10.25
N CYS A 159 -21.97 -2.77 10.08
CA CYS A 159 -21.49 -3.18 8.78
C CYS A 159 -22.60 -3.70 7.86
N SER A 160 -22.80 -3.01 6.73
CA SER A 160 -23.56 -3.53 5.61
C SER A 160 -22.61 -3.86 4.46
N TRP A 161 -22.46 -5.16 4.18
CA TRP A 161 -21.60 -5.65 3.11
C TRP A 161 -21.98 -5.06 1.75
N GLY A 162 -20.97 -4.54 1.05
CA GLY A 162 -21.09 -3.99 -0.30
C GLY A 162 -20.93 -5.07 -1.39
N PRO A 163 -20.80 -4.65 -2.65
CA PRO A 163 -20.57 -5.57 -3.75
C PRO A 163 -19.18 -6.23 -3.64
N LEU A 164 -19.14 -7.54 -3.89
CA LEU A 164 -17.88 -8.26 -4.07
C LEU A 164 -17.20 -7.81 -5.37
N VAL A 165 -15.94 -7.44 -5.29
CA VAL A 165 -15.09 -7.08 -6.43
C VAL A 165 -13.97 -8.09 -6.54
N GLU A 166 -13.89 -8.79 -7.66
CA GLU A 166 -12.80 -9.72 -7.97
C GLU A 166 -11.76 -9.03 -8.85
N LEU A 167 -10.51 -9.07 -8.41
CA LEU A 167 -9.33 -8.54 -9.07
C LEU A 167 -8.42 -9.71 -9.44
N SER A 168 -7.68 -9.53 -10.53
CA SER A 168 -6.71 -10.49 -11.01
C SER A 168 -5.41 -9.74 -11.29
N ILE A 169 -4.45 -9.85 -10.36
CA ILE A 169 -3.16 -9.16 -10.48
C ILE A 169 -2.22 -10.04 -11.31
N ALA A 170 -1.74 -9.51 -12.43
CA ALA A 170 -0.82 -10.22 -13.31
C ALA A 170 0.54 -10.45 -12.63
N THR A 171 1.14 -11.62 -12.84
CA THR A 171 2.49 -11.96 -12.37
C THR A 171 3.45 -12.21 -13.52
N THR A 172 3.19 -11.57 -14.66
CA THR A 172 3.99 -11.65 -15.88
C THR A 172 4.44 -10.26 -16.30
N ILE A 173 5.73 -10.14 -16.62
CA ILE A 173 6.32 -8.94 -17.22
C ILE A 173 6.89 -9.30 -18.58
N ASP A 174 7.35 -8.32 -19.36
CA ASP A 174 7.86 -8.54 -20.72
C ASP A 174 9.01 -9.58 -20.79
N SER A 175 9.80 -9.70 -19.71
CA SER A 175 10.88 -10.68 -19.61
C SER A 175 10.44 -12.09 -19.17
N GLY A 176 9.15 -12.31 -18.90
CA GLY A 176 8.57 -13.59 -18.51
C GLY A 176 7.88 -13.61 -17.14
N PRO A 177 7.58 -14.81 -16.61
CA PRO A 177 6.96 -14.98 -15.30
C PRO A 177 7.80 -14.41 -14.15
N VAL A 178 7.15 -13.69 -13.25
CA VAL A 178 7.77 -13.18 -12.03
C VAL A 178 7.94 -14.33 -11.02
N THR A 179 9.12 -14.37 -10.38
CA THR A 179 9.42 -15.30 -9.28
C THR A 179 9.92 -14.49 -8.08
N GLY A 180 9.35 -14.73 -6.90
CA GLY A 180 9.66 -13.92 -5.72
C GLY A 180 8.46 -13.73 -4.79
N THR A 181 8.30 -12.52 -4.26
CA THR A 181 7.18 -12.16 -3.38
C THR A 181 6.42 -10.96 -3.92
N MET A 182 5.11 -10.93 -3.67
CA MET A 182 4.20 -9.82 -3.97
C MET A 182 3.60 -9.31 -2.67
N HIS A 183 3.85 -8.05 -2.36
CA HIS A 183 3.25 -7.32 -1.27
C HIS A 183 1.99 -6.61 -1.79
N VAL A 184 0.80 -7.06 -1.38
CA VAL A 184 -0.47 -6.47 -1.82
C VAL A 184 -1.09 -5.65 -0.70
N GLU A 185 -1.26 -4.35 -0.92
CA GLU A 185 -1.88 -3.44 0.04
C GLU A 185 -3.25 -2.96 -0.48
N VAL A 186 -4.23 -2.84 0.42
CA VAL A 186 -5.46 -2.07 0.17
C VAL A 186 -5.33 -0.76 0.94
N PRO A 187 -4.74 0.29 0.32
CA PRO A 187 -4.24 1.44 1.04
C PRO A 187 -5.37 2.24 1.69
N PHE A 188 -5.05 2.93 2.78
CA PHE A 188 -5.93 3.94 3.35
C PHE A 188 -6.02 5.14 2.40
N LEU A 189 -7.24 5.58 2.13
CA LEU A 189 -7.53 6.79 1.37
C LEU A 189 -8.63 7.57 2.09
N THR A 190 -8.51 8.90 2.02
CA THR A 190 -9.57 9.81 2.47
C THR A 190 -10.64 9.97 1.41
N ASN A 191 -11.81 10.48 1.80
CA ASN A 191 -12.85 10.94 0.90
C ASN A 191 -12.32 12.03 -0.04
N ALA A 192 -11.46 12.93 0.46
CA ALA A 192 -10.81 13.95 -0.34
C ALA A 192 -9.87 13.35 -1.40
N ASP A 193 -9.00 12.42 -1.01
CA ASP A 193 -8.13 11.70 -1.95
C ASP A 193 -8.96 10.97 -3.01
N THR A 194 -10.04 10.33 -2.58
CA THR A 194 -10.92 9.56 -3.46
C THR A 194 -11.65 10.46 -4.46
N THR A 195 -12.07 11.66 -4.06
CA THR A 195 -12.62 12.66 -4.98
C THR A 195 -11.58 13.08 -6.03
N GLU A 196 -10.33 13.30 -5.65
CA GLU A 196 -9.27 13.64 -6.60
C GLU A 196 -8.93 12.48 -7.55
N ILE A 197 -8.86 11.25 -7.02
CA ILE A 197 -8.67 10.03 -7.78
C ILE A 197 -9.81 9.82 -8.76
N ALA A 198 -11.07 10.01 -8.34
CA ALA A 198 -12.22 9.83 -9.21
C ALA A 198 -12.24 10.81 -10.39
N ALA A 199 -11.72 12.02 -10.21
CA ALA A 199 -11.57 12.99 -11.29
C ALA A 199 -10.48 12.60 -12.31
N ASN A 200 -9.50 11.80 -11.90
CA ASN A 200 -8.31 11.45 -12.70
C ASN A 200 -7.98 9.95 -12.61
N PHE A 201 -9.00 9.09 -12.67
CA PHE A 201 -8.89 7.67 -12.30
C PHE A 201 -7.85 6.88 -13.11
N GLU A 202 -7.56 7.36 -14.33
CA GLU A 202 -6.57 6.74 -15.20
C GLU A 202 -5.11 7.10 -14.83
N ASP A 203 -4.89 8.14 -14.03
CA ASP A 203 -3.56 8.58 -13.61
C ASP A 203 -3.03 7.73 -12.44
N THR A 204 -2.29 6.68 -12.78
CA THR A 204 -1.65 5.79 -11.80
C THR A 204 -0.62 6.53 -10.94
N ALA A 205 0.06 7.55 -11.46
CA ALA A 205 1.05 8.30 -10.71
C ALA A 205 0.38 9.19 -9.65
N LEU A 206 -0.76 9.79 -9.98
CA LEU A 206 -1.60 10.48 -9.00
C LEU A 206 -2.03 9.52 -7.88
N ILE A 207 -2.58 8.36 -8.23
CA ILE A 207 -3.05 7.37 -7.23
C ILE A 207 -1.89 6.96 -6.32
N GLN A 208 -0.73 6.64 -6.89
CA GLN A 208 0.47 6.31 -6.11
C GLN A 208 0.85 7.46 -5.17
N SER A 209 0.84 8.70 -5.64
CA SER A 209 1.16 9.86 -4.79
C SER A 209 0.19 10.03 -3.61
N LYS A 210 -1.09 9.69 -3.79
CA LYS A 210 -2.09 9.69 -2.71
C LYS A 210 -1.93 8.54 -1.73
N ILE A 211 -1.31 7.44 -2.14
CA ILE A 211 -0.97 6.31 -1.26
C ILE A 211 0.29 6.64 -0.45
N ASP A 212 1.30 7.24 -1.09
CA ASP A 212 2.60 7.52 -0.49
C ASP A 212 2.57 8.62 0.59
N GLN A 213 1.50 9.40 0.65
CA GLN A 213 1.30 10.40 1.71
C GLN A 213 0.92 9.79 3.07
N TYR A 214 0.64 8.48 3.12
CA TYR A 214 0.27 7.73 4.32
C TYR A 214 1.35 6.71 4.70
N PRO A 215 1.62 6.51 6.00
CA PRO A 215 2.50 5.44 6.45
C PRO A 215 2.01 4.09 5.94
N ALA A 216 2.94 3.17 5.70
CA ALA A 216 2.58 1.78 5.45
C ALA A 216 1.88 1.23 6.70
N ASP A 217 0.75 0.54 6.50
CA ASP A 217 -0.06 -0.02 7.57
C ASP A 217 -0.23 -1.51 7.33
N ASP A 218 0.39 -2.34 8.18
CA ASP A 218 0.28 -3.80 8.07
C ASP A 218 -1.17 -4.30 8.22
N ALA A 219 -2.06 -3.53 8.87
CA ALA A 219 -3.48 -3.84 8.95
C ALA A 219 -4.22 -3.64 7.62
N ARG A 220 -3.57 -3.03 6.62
CA ARG A 220 -4.02 -2.87 5.23
C ARG A 220 -3.46 -3.93 4.29
N VAL A 221 -2.62 -4.83 4.79
CA VAL A 221 -2.04 -5.95 4.06
C VAL A 221 -2.82 -7.22 4.44
N PRO A 222 -3.45 -7.95 3.49
CA PRO A 222 -4.20 -9.17 3.78
C PRO A 222 -3.34 -10.21 4.50
N GLY A 223 -3.65 -10.45 5.78
CA GLY A 223 -2.90 -11.39 6.62
C GLY A 223 -1.51 -10.92 7.04
N GLY A 224 -1.16 -9.64 6.81
CA GLY A 224 0.17 -9.09 7.09
C GLY A 224 1.29 -9.84 6.35
N MET A 225 0.97 -10.43 5.20
CA MET A 225 1.86 -11.39 4.53
C MET A 225 2.09 -11.05 3.06
N ASP A 226 3.30 -11.36 2.62
CA ASP A 226 3.64 -11.38 1.20
C ASP A 226 3.14 -12.66 0.54
N ILE A 227 2.63 -12.53 -0.68
CA ILE A 227 2.21 -13.65 -1.52
C ILE A 227 3.43 -14.19 -2.25
N LYS A 228 3.72 -15.48 -2.07
CA LYS A 228 4.85 -16.14 -2.74
C LYS A 228 4.50 -16.48 -4.19
N MET A 229 5.38 -16.13 -5.11
CA MET A 229 5.30 -16.51 -6.53
C MET A 229 6.44 -17.49 -6.85
N SER A 230 6.13 -18.76 -7.08
CA SER A 230 7.14 -19.79 -7.37
C SER A 230 6.68 -20.72 -8.50
N PRO A 231 7.56 -21.15 -9.42
CA PRO A 231 7.19 -22.13 -10.45
C PRO A 231 6.78 -23.50 -9.89
N SER A 232 7.13 -23.80 -8.63
CA SER A 232 6.78 -25.05 -7.94
C SER A 232 5.45 -25.00 -7.19
N SER A 233 4.84 -23.83 -7.04
CA SER A 233 3.58 -23.67 -6.31
C SER A 233 2.40 -24.16 -7.15
N ALA A 234 1.27 -24.44 -6.49
CA ALA A 234 0.05 -24.88 -7.16
C ALA A 234 -0.56 -23.75 -8.02
N VAL A 235 -1.32 -24.13 -9.04
CA VAL A 235 -2.13 -23.17 -9.81
C VAL A 235 -3.21 -22.61 -8.86
N PRO A 236 -3.33 -21.28 -8.72
CA PRO A 236 -4.35 -20.70 -7.86
C PRO A 236 -5.75 -20.94 -8.42
N PRO A 237 -6.80 -20.88 -7.58
CA PRO A 237 -8.16 -20.84 -8.08
C PRO A 237 -8.40 -19.58 -8.92
N ALA A 238 -9.35 -19.65 -9.86
CA ALA A 238 -9.70 -18.52 -10.72
C ALA A 238 -10.20 -17.30 -9.92
N SER A 239 -10.85 -17.56 -8.77
CA SER A 239 -11.21 -16.52 -7.84
C SER A 239 -11.14 -16.97 -6.39
N CYS A 240 -10.98 -15.99 -5.51
CA CYS A 240 -10.83 -16.18 -4.09
C CYS A 240 -11.90 -15.35 -3.40
N THR A 241 -12.84 -16.00 -2.71
CA THR A 241 -14.00 -15.35 -2.08
C THR A 241 -14.25 -16.02 -0.74
N GLU A 242 -15.11 -15.45 0.11
CA GLU A 242 -15.50 -16.11 1.36
C GLU A 242 -16.10 -17.50 1.12
N ALA A 243 -16.87 -17.66 0.04
CA ALA A 243 -17.46 -18.95 -0.32
C ALA A 243 -16.42 -20.01 -0.72
N THR A 244 -15.22 -19.58 -1.14
CA THR A 244 -14.11 -20.46 -1.51
C THR A 244 -12.98 -20.48 -0.47
N ALA A 245 -13.15 -19.78 0.65
CA ALA A 245 -12.19 -19.76 1.74
C ALA A 245 -11.93 -21.19 2.26
N GLY A 246 -10.66 -21.53 2.47
CA GLY A 246 -10.21 -22.86 2.87
C GLY A 246 -10.08 -23.87 1.72
N THR A 247 -10.47 -23.50 0.50
CA THR A 247 -10.30 -24.33 -0.71
C THR A 247 -9.22 -23.72 -1.60
N GLY A 248 -8.34 -24.55 -2.18
CA GLY A 248 -7.34 -24.08 -3.14
C GLY A 248 -6.34 -23.04 -2.60
N GLY A 249 -6.13 -22.99 -1.28
CA GLY A 249 -5.23 -22.04 -0.63
C GLY A 249 -5.82 -20.65 -0.37
N CYS A 250 -7.12 -20.46 -0.63
CA CYS A 250 -7.81 -19.19 -0.39
C CYS A 250 -8.02 -18.90 1.09
N GLN A 251 -7.71 -17.67 1.49
CA GLN A 251 -7.87 -17.14 2.84
C GLN A 251 -8.47 -15.73 2.77
N CYS A 252 -9.32 -15.40 3.74
CA CYS A 252 -9.98 -14.10 3.83
C CYS A 252 -9.60 -13.42 5.13
N TYR A 253 -9.35 -12.12 5.04
CA TYR A 253 -8.84 -11.29 6.13
C TYR A 253 -9.71 -10.05 6.29
N ASP A 254 -9.98 -9.69 7.54
CA ASP A 254 -10.58 -8.41 7.89
C ASP A 254 -9.51 -7.31 7.78
N ILE A 255 -9.86 -6.22 7.11
CA ILE A 255 -9.00 -5.06 6.85
C ILE A 255 -9.72 -3.80 7.34
N GLY A 256 -8.99 -2.93 8.05
CA GLY A 256 -9.51 -1.65 8.53
C GLY A 256 -10.56 -1.75 9.66
N PHE A 257 -10.50 -2.82 10.45
CA PHE A 257 -11.29 -3.03 11.68
C PHE A 257 -10.47 -2.75 12.93
#